data_AF-A0A850AI10-F1
#
_entry.id   AF-A0A850AI10-F1
#
_cell.length_a   1.000
_cell.length_b   1.000
_cell.length_c   1.000
_cell.angle_alpha   90.00
_cell.angle_beta   90.00
_cell.angle_gamma   90.00
#
_symmetry.space_group_name_H-M   'P 1'
#
loop_
_entity.id
_entity.type
_entity.pdbx_description
1 polymer ?
#
loop_
_entity_poly.entity_id
_entity_poly.type
_entity_poly.pdbx_seq_one_letter_code
_entity_poly.pdbx_strand_id
1 'polypeptide(L)'
;MKALAGRSNYPLFRRNRSNPLPEPDMLVQLYELLQGERNLLKIYSKRLNSEICLVNSALTDPLQLTPGCPVYTTEELAFILTLNEEELQRFHYLKTRLVEKE
;
A
#
# COMPACT_ATOMS: atom_id res chain seq x y z
N MET A 1 -31.57 -14.75 -57.53
CA MET A 1 -31.26 -15.09 -56.12
C MET A 1 -30.91 -13.80 -55.40
N LYS A 2 -31.54 -13.56 -54.24
CA LYS A 2 -31.56 -12.28 -53.52
C LYS A 2 -30.21 -11.99 -52.85
N ALA A 3 -29.67 -10.80 -53.09
CA ALA A 3 -28.60 -10.20 -52.30
C ALA A 3 -29.18 -9.75 -50.94
N LEU A 4 -28.70 -10.33 -49.84
CA LEU A 4 -29.01 -9.89 -48.49
C LEU A 4 -27.86 -9.05 -47.97
N ALA A 5 -28.00 -7.72 -48.12
CA ALA A 5 -27.20 -6.74 -47.42
C ALA A 5 -27.48 -6.85 -45.91
N GLY A 6 -26.62 -7.57 -45.20
CA GLY A 6 -26.61 -7.60 -43.75
C GLY A 6 -26.16 -6.26 -43.19
N ARG A 7 -27.11 -5.40 -42.83
CA ARG A 7 -26.88 -4.22 -41.98
C ARG A 7 -26.46 -4.72 -40.60
N SER A 8 -25.15 -4.81 -40.39
CA SER A 8 -24.53 -5.00 -39.08
C SER A 8 -24.71 -3.73 -38.25
N ASN A 9 -25.82 -3.63 -37.53
CA ASN A 9 -26.18 -2.51 -36.67
C ASN A 9 -25.78 -2.78 -35.21
N TYR A 10 -24.56 -3.26 -35.00
CA TYR A 10 -23.99 -3.34 -33.66
C TYR A 10 -23.35 -2.00 -33.33
N PRO A 11 -23.75 -1.31 -32.25
CA PRO A 11 -23.01 -0.16 -31.80
C PRO A 11 -21.58 -0.62 -31.51
N LEU A 12 -20.61 -0.01 -32.20
CA LEU A 12 -19.21 -0.08 -31.83
C LEU A 12 -19.12 0.30 -30.35
N PHE A 13 -18.91 -0.68 -29.49
CA PHE A 13 -18.55 -0.43 -28.11
C PHE A 13 -17.25 0.38 -28.14
N ARG A 14 -17.40 1.70 -28.03
CA ARG A 14 -16.33 2.60 -27.61
C ARG A 14 -15.82 2.01 -26.30
N ARG A 15 -14.66 1.37 -26.36
CA ARG A 15 -13.85 1.10 -25.17
C ARG A 15 -13.59 2.44 -24.51
N ASN A 16 -14.41 2.83 -23.55
CA ASN A 16 -14.03 3.81 -22.54
C ASN A 16 -12.87 3.18 -21.76
N ARG A 17 -11.65 3.48 -22.21
CA ARG A 17 -10.42 3.22 -21.48
C ARG A 17 -10.34 4.21 -20.32
N SER A 18 -11.02 3.90 -19.21
CA SER A 18 -10.74 4.46 -17.87
C SER A 18 -11.87 4.08 -16.90
N ASN A 19 -12.08 2.78 -16.66
CA ASN A 19 -12.52 2.40 -15.32
C ASN A 19 -11.22 2.25 -14.53
N PRO A 20 -10.83 3.19 -13.65
CA PRO A 20 -9.91 2.82 -12.60
C PRO A 20 -10.56 1.64 -11.88
N LEU A 21 -9.86 0.52 -11.77
CA LEU A 21 -10.24 -0.51 -10.82
C LEU A 21 -10.44 0.20 -9.47
N PRO A 22 -11.50 -0.11 -8.70
CA PRO A 22 -11.67 0.49 -7.40
C PRO A 22 -10.39 0.24 -6.61
N GLU A 23 -9.68 1.31 -6.25
CA GLU A 23 -8.49 1.18 -5.43
C GLU A 23 -8.91 0.47 -4.14
N PRO A 24 -8.23 -0.62 -3.75
CA PRO A 24 -8.60 -1.35 -2.55
C PRO A 24 -8.53 -0.39 -1.36
N ASP A 25 -9.56 -0.42 -0.52
CA ASP A 25 -9.61 0.36 0.72
C ASP A 25 -8.33 0.11 1.53
N MET A 26 -7.80 1.15 2.18
CA MET A 26 -6.61 1.06 3.03
C MET A 26 -6.75 -0.07 4.05
N LEU A 27 -7.96 -0.28 4.59
CA LEU A 27 -8.24 -1.38 5.52
C LEU A 27 -8.04 -2.75 4.86
N VAL A 28 -8.44 -2.91 3.60
CA VAL A 28 -8.24 -4.15 2.84
C VAL A 28 -6.75 -4.37 2.60
N GLN A 29 -6.02 -3.33 2.19
CA GLN A 29 -4.57 -3.44 1.97
C GLN A 29 -3.80 -3.78 3.26
N LEU A 30 -4.24 -3.24 4.40
CA LEU A 30 -3.67 -3.55 5.70
C LEU A 30 -3.97 -5.01 6.09
N TYR A 31 -5.18 -5.47 5.81
CA TYR A 31 -5.57 -6.86 6.07
C TYR A 31 -4.77 -7.85 5.22
N GLU A 32 -4.62 -7.60 3.93
CA GLU A 32 -3.75 -8.37 3.02
C GLU A 32 -2.30 -8.44 3.53
N LEU A 33 -1.77 -7.32 4.06
CA LEU A 33 -0.43 -7.26 4.63
C LEU A 33 -0.31 -8.17 5.87
N LEU A 34 -1.29 -8.11 6.77
CA LEU A 34 -1.33 -8.93 8.00
C LEU A 34 -1.50 -10.42 7.70
N GLN A 35 -2.23 -10.77 6.64
CA GLN A 35 -2.36 -12.16 6.18
C GLN A 35 -1.14 -12.67 5.42
N GLY A 36 -0.23 -11.79 5.01
CA GLY A 36 0.90 -12.15 4.16
C GLY A 36 0.55 -12.35 2.69
N GLU A 37 -0.57 -11.81 2.23
CA GLU A 37 -0.87 -11.72 0.80
C GLU A 37 -0.15 -10.53 0.15
N ARG A 38 0.31 -9.58 0.98
CA ARG A 38 1.05 -8.39 0.56
C ARG A 38 2.37 -8.28 1.33
N ASN A 39 3.42 -7.89 0.62
CA ASN A 39 4.76 -7.73 1.19
C ASN A 39 4.96 -6.36 1.84
N LEU A 40 4.47 -5.30 1.18
CA LEU A 40 4.72 -3.91 1.57
C LEU A 40 3.48 -3.04 1.36
N LEU A 41 3.28 -2.10 2.27
CA LEU A 41 2.22 -1.09 2.22
C LEU A 41 2.78 0.27 2.68
N LYS A 42 2.69 1.30 1.82
CA LYS A 42 3.08 2.67 2.19
C LYS A 42 1.85 3.44 2.64
N ILE A 43 1.94 4.08 3.81
CA ILE A 43 0.85 4.93 4.33
C ILE A 43 1.40 6.27 4.82
N TYR A 44 0.58 7.31 4.68
CA TYR A 44 0.87 8.60 5.29
C TYR A 44 0.31 8.65 6.72
N SER A 45 1.20 8.77 7.71
CA SER A 45 0.78 8.93 9.09
C SER A 45 0.57 10.42 9.40
N LYS A 46 -0.68 10.82 9.63
CA LYS A 46 -1.00 12.19 10.07
C LYS A 46 -0.38 12.53 11.43
N ARG A 47 -0.29 11.56 12.35
CA ARG A 47 0.27 11.75 13.70
C ARG A 47 1.78 11.99 13.67
N LEU A 48 2.47 11.36 12.73
CA LEU A 48 3.92 11.51 12.55
C LEU A 48 4.28 12.55 11.49
N ASN A 49 3.27 13.05 10.76
CA ASN A 49 3.41 13.92 9.60
C ASN A 49 4.45 13.41 8.60
N SER A 50 4.47 12.09 8.39
CA SER A 50 5.47 11.39 7.60
C SER A 50 4.89 10.18 6.87
N GLU A 51 5.46 9.85 5.71
CA GLU A 51 5.20 8.58 5.03
C GLU A 51 5.96 7.47 5.75
N ILE A 52 5.27 6.36 5.99
CA ILE A 52 5.84 5.17 6.62
C ILE A 52 5.57 3.94 5.75
N CYS A 53 6.52 3.02 5.72
CA CYS A 53 6.39 1.72 5.06
C CYS A 53 6.03 0.66 6.09
N LEU A 54 4.95 -0.07 5.90
CA LEU A 54 4.62 -1.28 6.64
C LEU A 54 5.06 -2.49 5.82
N VAL A 55 5.74 -3.44 6.43
CA VAL A 55 6.28 -4.62 5.74
C VAL A 55 5.98 -5.89 6.48
N ASN A 56 5.73 -6.95 5.72
CA ASN A 56 5.65 -8.29 6.27
C ASN A 56 7.05 -8.89 6.38
N SER A 57 7.55 -9.07 7.61
CA SER A 57 8.90 -9.59 7.87
C SER A 57 9.12 -11.00 7.32
N ALA A 58 8.06 -11.80 7.13
CA ALA A 58 8.16 -13.17 6.61
C ALA A 58 8.33 -13.24 5.08
N LEU A 59 8.01 -12.16 4.36
CA LEU A 59 7.91 -12.16 2.89
C LEU A 59 8.71 -11.04 2.21
N THR A 60 9.24 -10.09 2.97
CA THR A 60 9.88 -8.90 2.40
C THR A 60 11.39 -9.11 2.24
N ASP A 61 11.86 -9.07 1.01
CA ASP A 61 13.29 -8.95 0.71
C ASP A 61 13.79 -7.54 1.09
N PRO A 62 14.87 -7.42 1.89
CA PRO A 62 15.43 -6.14 2.32
C PRO A 62 15.79 -5.20 1.16
N LEU A 63 16.07 -5.76 -0.02
CA LEU A 63 16.47 -5.04 -1.23
C LEU A 63 15.33 -4.21 -1.86
N GLN A 64 14.07 -4.45 -1.49
CA GLN A 64 12.92 -3.70 -2.00
C GLN A 64 12.54 -2.49 -1.13
N LEU A 65 13.24 -2.28 0.00
CA LEU A 65 12.95 -1.18 0.91
C LEU A 65 13.48 0.13 0.33
N THR A 66 12.63 1.16 0.33
CA THR A 66 13.03 2.49 -0.15
C THR A 66 13.93 3.16 0.88
N PRO A 67 15.18 3.51 0.54
CA PRO A 67 16.07 4.22 1.46
C PRO A 67 15.46 5.59 1.81
N GLY A 68 15.47 5.93 3.10
CA GLY A 68 14.92 7.19 3.62
C GLY A 68 13.45 7.16 4.05
N CYS A 69 12.74 6.04 3.91
CA CYS A 69 11.41 5.87 4.47
C CYS A 69 11.45 5.01 5.75
N PRO A 70 10.84 5.45 6.87
CA PRO A 70 10.72 4.64 8.09
C PRO A 70 9.94 3.35 7.81
N VAL A 71 10.60 2.20 7.98
CA VAL A 71 10.03 0.86 7.74
C VAL A 71 9.58 0.23 9.05
N TYR A 72 8.35 -0.22 9.15
CA TYR A 72 7.77 -0.92 10.29
C TYR A 72 7.34 -2.33 9.91
N THR A 73 7.73 -3.32 10.68
CA THR A 73 7.25 -4.69 10.51
C THR A 73 5.82 -4.84 11.02
N THR A 74 5.16 -5.93 10.65
CA THR A 74 3.86 -6.33 11.20
C THR A 74 3.89 -6.51 12.73
N GLU A 75 5.01 -6.98 13.29
CA GLU A 75 5.21 -7.07 14.75
C GLU A 75 5.29 -5.69 15.40
N GLU A 76 6.03 -4.77 14.79
CA GLU A 76 6.14 -3.39 15.27
C GLU A 76 4.83 -2.63 15.11
N LEU A 77 4.02 -2.94 14.10
CA LEU A 77 2.68 -2.40 13.95
C LEU A 77 1.82 -2.74 15.18
N ALA A 78 1.82 -4.00 15.61
CA ALA A 78 1.08 -4.41 16.81
C ALA A 78 1.52 -3.62 18.05
N PHE A 79 2.83 -3.40 18.19
CA PHE A 79 3.38 -2.58 19.27
C PHE A 79 2.94 -1.11 19.16
N ILE A 80 3.08 -0.47 18.00
CA ILE A 80 2.72 0.94 17.76
C ILE A 80 1.24 1.21 18.06
N LEU A 81 0.36 0.25 17.74
CA LEU A 81 -1.06 0.37 18.03
C LEU A 81 -1.37 0.43 19.54
N THR A 82 -0.47 -0.09 20.39
CA THR A 82 -0.60 0.00 21.85
C THR A 82 -0.06 1.30 22.45
N LEU A 83 0.74 2.06 21.68
CA LEU A 83 1.38 3.29 22.14
C LEU A 83 0.42 4.48 22.15
N ASN A 84 0.62 5.37 23.11
CA ASN A 84 0.03 6.71 23.04
C ASN A 84 0.79 7.59 22.03
N GLU A 85 0.29 8.80 21.79
CA GLU A 85 0.84 9.70 20.78
C GLU A 85 2.28 10.14 21.07
N GLU A 86 2.61 10.46 22.32
CA GLU A 86 3.97 10.86 22.71
C GLU A 86 4.96 9.70 22.57
N GLU A 87 4.56 8.51 23.00
CA GLU A 87 5.35 7.29 22.88
C GLU A 87 5.61 6.93 21.41
N LEU A 88 4.58 7.06 20.56
CA LEU A 88 4.70 6.85 19.13
C LEU A 88 5.68 7.84 18.50
N GLN A 89 5.60 9.12 18.85
CA GLN A 89 6.54 10.13 18.35
C GLN A 89 7.98 9.84 18.79
N ARG A 90 8.19 9.47 20.06
CA ARG A 90 9.52 9.09 20.57
C ARG A 90 10.06 7.85 19.87
N PHE A 91 9.22 6.81 19.70
CA PHE A 91 9.60 5.59 19.01
C PHE A 91 9.98 5.87 17.55
N HIS A 92 9.17 6.66 16.83
CA HIS A 92 9.45 7.07 15.47
C HIS A 92 10.77 7.84 15.36
N TYR A 93 10.99 8.82 16.24
CA TYR A 93 12.23 9.61 16.27
C TYR A 93 13.48 8.76 16.51
N LEU A 94 13.42 7.81 17.45
CA LEU A 94 14.55 6.91 17.71
C LEU A 94 14.85 6.03 16.48
N LYS A 95 13.79 5.55 15.83
CA LYS A 95 13.91 4.66 14.67
C LYS A 95 14.52 5.35 13.45
N THR A 96 14.11 6.57 13.15
CA THR A 96 14.63 7.31 11.99
C THR A 96 16.09 7.74 12.18
N ARG A 97 16.48 8.14 13.39
CA ARG A 97 17.88 8.54 13.67
C ARG A 97 18.89 7.39 13.67
N LEU A 98 18.43 6.16 13.91
CA LEU A 98 19.29 4.98 13.78
C LEU A 98 19.62 4.67 12.32
N VAL A 99 18.75 5.08 11.37
CA VAL A 99 18.93 4.84 9.93
C VAL A 99 19.81 5.92 9.28
N GLU A 100 19.84 7.15 9.79
CA GLU A 100 20.63 8.27 9.23
C GLU A 100 22.13 8.27 9.62
N LYS A 101 22.62 7.25 10.33
CA LYS A 101 24.01 7.19 10.83
C LYS A 101 24.96 6.30 10.04
N GLU A 102 24.55 5.74 8.90
CA GLU A 102 25.42 4.97 7.99
C GLU A 102 25.77 5.75 6.72
#